data_AF-A0A3D4Z223-F1
#
_entry.id   AF-A0A3D4Z223-F1
#
_cell.length_a   1.000
_cell.length_b   1.000
_cell.length_c   1.000
_cell.angle_alpha   90.00
_cell.angle_beta   90.00
_cell.angle_gamma   90.00
#
_symmetry.space_group_name_H-M   'P 1'
#
loop_
_entity.id
_entity.type
_entity.pdbx_description
1 polymer ?
#
loop_
_entity_poly.entity_id
_entity_poly.type
_entity_poly.pdbx_seq_one_letter_code
_entity_poly.pdbx_strand_id
1 'polypeptide(L)'
;MKWDMGGAGVVIGLLHALAGRKAKVHAVGVCGLVENMPSGTAQRPGDIVTSMSGQTIEVLNTDAEGRLALADALSYLTKHRKVDYIIDIATLTGAALVALGDLYTAAMGTDVELIEKLKKSGEICGEKIWELPLAEEYAEEIKSQVADIQNIGGPYAGTINGALFLKHFVDEKAKWAHLDIAGPSWANKPLAYAPKGGTGIMVRTLLHFFSEL
;
A
#
# COMPACT_ATOMS: atom_id res chain seq x y z
N MET A 1 -3.12 4.17 -16.85
CA MET A 1 -2.60 4.16 -15.47
C MET A 1 -2.46 5.54 -14.81
N LYS A 2 -3.20 6.59 -15.23
CA LYS A 2 -3.07 7.93 -14.60
C LYS A 2 -3.50 7.99 -13.12
N TRP A 3 -4.20 6.96 -12.65
CA TRP A 3 -4.72 6.85 -11.29
C TRP A 3 -3.79 6.03 -10.39
N ASP A 4 -2.63 5.61 -10.90
CA ASP A 4 -1.62 4.84 -10.15
C ASP A 4 -0.79 5.70 -9.18
N MET A 5 -1.37 6.82 -8.77
CA MET A 5 -0.95 7.69 -7.69
C MET A 5 -2.05 7.78 -6.61
N GLY A 6 -3.09 6.94 -6.71
CA GLY A 6 -4.28 6.98 -5.86
C GLY A 6 -3.91 6.92 -4.38
N GLY A 7 -2.96 6.06 -4.01
CA GLY A 7 -2.45 5.96 -2.64
C GLY A 7 -1.84 7.26 -2.13
N ALA A 8 -0.97 7.90 -2.90
CA ALA A 8 -0.42 9.21 -2.57
C ALA A 8 -1.52 10.29 -2.48
N GLY A 9 -2.53 10.23 -3.35
CA GLY A 9 -3.71 11.09 -3.29
C GLY A 9 -4.47 10.95 -1.96
N VAL A 10 -4.63 9.72 -1.46
CA VAL A 10 -5.25 9.45 -0.14
C VAL A 10 -4.39 10.03 0.98
N VAL A 11 -3.08 9.80 0.98
CA VAL A 11 -2.17 10.32 2.01
C VAL A 11 -2.22 11.85 2.08
N ILE A 12 -2.11 12.53 0.94
CA ILE A 12 -2.15 13.99 0.88
C ILE A 12 -3.54 14.51 1.30
N GLY A 13 -4.62 13.89 0.81
CA GLY A 13 -5.99 14.24 1.17
C GLY A 13 -6.28 14.08 2.67
N LEU A 14 -5.77 13.00 3.27
CA LEU A 14 -5.87 12.74 4.70
C LEU A 14 -5.11 13.78 5.52
N LEU A 15 -3.85 14.08 5.18
CA LEU A 15 -3.06 15.09 5.89
C LEU A 15 -3.72 16.46 5.82
N HIS A 16 -4.28 16.82 4.65
CA HIS A 16 -5.05 18.04 4.49
C HIS A 16 -6.27 18.07 5.40
N ALA A 17 -7.03 16.97 5.47
CA ALA A 17 -8.22 16.88 6.32
C ALA A 17 -7.89 16.92 7.83
N LEU A 18 -6.82 16.23 8.26
CA LEU A 18 -6.34 16.25 9.65
C LEU A 18 -5.91 17.65 10.06
N ALA A 19 -5.13 18.34 9.21
CA ALA A 19 -4.71 19.71 9.45
C ALA A 19 -5.91 20.68 9.50
N GLY A 20 -6.85 20.56 8.56
CA GLY A 20 -8.06 21.38 8.51
C GLY A 20 -8.95 21.22 9.75
N ARG A 21 -9.02 20.01 10.31
CA ARG A 21 -9.75 19.73 11.56
C ARG A 21 -8.97 20.05 12.83
N LYS A 22 -7.69 20.44 12.73
CA LYS A 22 -6.78 20.59 13.87
C LYS A 22 -6.76 19.33 14.74
N ALA A 23 -6.69 18.17 14.10
CA ALA A 23 -6.69 16.89 14.78
C ALA A 23 -5.50 16.80 15.76
N LYS A 24 -5.73 16.21 16.94
CA LYS A 24 -4.72 16.08 17.99
C LYS A 24 -3.83 14.86 17.77
N VAL A 25 -3.30 14.70 16.56
CA VAL A 25 -2.45 13.58 16.15
C VAL A 25 -1.17 14.12 15.52
N HIS A 26 -0.06 13.42 15.74
CA HIS A 26 1.18 13.69 15.03
C HIS A 26 1.28 12.74 13.82
N ALA A 27 0.88 13.23 12.64
CA ALA A 27 0.88 12.46 11.41
C ALA A 27 2.05 12.87 10.51
N VAL A 28 2.73 11.88 9.94
CA VAL A 28 3.80 12.07 8.93
C VAL A 28 3.38 11.29 7.68
N GLY A 29 3.32 11.97 6.53
CA GLY A 29 3.10 11.31 5.24
C GLY A 29 4.35 11.31 4.38
N VAL A 30 4.57 10.21 3.67
CA VAL A 30 5.66 10.03 2.71
C VAL A 30 5.04 9.54 1.40
N CYS A 31 5.39 10.17 0.28
CA CYS A 31 4.91 9.79 -1.04
C CYS A 31 6.10 9.63 -1.99
N GLY A 32 6.29 8.42 -2.52
CA GLY A 32 7.19 8.19 -3.66
C GLY A 32 6.46 8.56 -4.95
N LEU A 33 6.91 9.61 -5.63
CA LEU A 33 6.28 10.12 -6.85
C LEU A 33 7.24 9.99 -8.03
N VAL A 34 6.91 9.10 -8.97
CA VAL A 34 7.70 8.81 -10.18
C VAL A 34 6.78 8.42 -11.32
N GLU A 35 7.29 8.48 -12.56
CA GLU A 35 6.66 7.83 -13.71
C GLU A 35 7.36 6.50 -14.01
N ASN A 36 6.60 5.49 -14.43
CA ASN A 36 7.13 4.23 -14.92
C ASN A 36 7.02 4.18 -16.46
N MET A 37 8.13 4.37 -17.17
CA MET A 37 8.15 4.55 -18.62
C MET A 37 9.29 3.76 -19.28
N PRO A 38 9.04 3.14 -20.46
CA PRO A 38 10.11 2.54 -21.24
C PRO A 38 11.03 3.61 -21.82
N SER A 39 12.33 3.37 -21.78
CA SER A 39 13.37 4.21 -22.39
C SER A 39 14.65 3.39 -22.60
N GLY A 40 15.63 3.94 -23.32
CA GLY A 40 16.94 3.31 -23.47
C GLY A 40 17.73 3.18 -22.15
N THR A 41 17.28 3.85 -21.08
CA THR A 41 17.86 3.82 -19.73
C THR A 41 16.85 3.33 -18.69
N ALA A 42 15.74 2.72 -19.12
CA ALA A 42 14.74 2.19 -18.20
C ALA A 42 15.29 0.96 -17.45
N GLN A 43 14.68 0.68 -16.30
CA GLN A 43 14.94 -0.53 -15.54
C GLN A 43 14.67 -1.76 -16.41
N ARG A 44 15.50 -2.79 -16.24
CA ARG A 44 15.44 -4.02 -17.06
C ARG A 44 15.06 -5.21 -16.17
N PRO A 45 14.28 -6.16 -16.69
CA PRO A 45 14.15 -7.47 -16.06
C PRO A 45 15.53 -8.09 -15.82
N GLY A 46 15.77 -8.54 -14.59
CA GLY A 46 17.06 -9.06 -14.10
C GLY A 46 17.98 -8.02 -13.45
N ASP A 47 17.62 -6.72 -13.46
CA ASP A 47 18.37 -5.74 -12.68
C ASP A 47 18.24 -6.03 -11.18
N ILE A 48 19.33 -5.87 -10.42
CA ILE A 48 19.33 -5.94 -8.96
C ILE A 48 19.51 -4.53 -8.42
N VAL A 49 18.57 -4.09 -7.58
CA VAL A 49 18.61 -2.78 -6.93
C VAL A 49 18.85 -2.94 -5.43
N THR A 50 19.62 -2.02 -4.84
CA THR A 50 19.81 -1.96 -3.39
C THR A 50 18.84 -0.94 -2.80
N SER A 51 17.93 -1.40 -1.94
CA SER A 51 16.98 -0.55 -1.23
C SER A 51 17.67 0.28 -0.14
N MET A 52 16.99 1.32 0.33
CA MET A 52 17.37 2.10 1.50
C MET A 52 17.55 1.25 2.76
N SER A 53 16.84 0.11 2.88
CA SER A 53 17.04 -0.81 4.00
C SER A 53 18.45 -1.42 4.02
N GLY A 54 19.08 -1.54 2.84
CA GLY A 54 20.32 -2.28 2.60
C GLY A 54 20.08 -3.61 1.88
N GLN A 55 18.84 -4.11 1.87
CA GLN A 55 18.45 -5.32 1.16
C GLN A 55 18.46 -5.12 -0.36
N THR A 56 18.83 -6.16 -1.08
CA THR A 56 18.87 -6.24 -2.54
C THR A 56 17.58 -6.86 -3.09
N ILE A 57 17.07 -6.29 -4.18
CA ILE A 57 15.84 -6.73 -4.85
C ILE A 57 16.15 -7.05 -6.31
N GLU A 58 15.86 -8.29 -6.72
CA GLU A 58 15.84 -8.68 -8.12
C GLU A 58 14.54 -8.23 -8.79
N VAL A 59 14.65 -7.46 -9.87
CA VAL A 59 13.51 -6.92 -10.60
C VAL A 59 13.21 -7.83 -11.77
N LEU A 60 12.23 -8.71 -11.63
CA LEU A 60 11.83 -9.64 -12.69
C LEU A 60 10.66 -9.13 -13.54
N ASN A 61 9.87 -8.21 -13.00
CA ASN A 61 8.81 -7.51 -13.75
C ASN A 61 8.80 -6.02 -13.40
N THR A 62 9.05 -5.17 -14.40
CA THR A 62 9.10 -3.71 -14.21
C THR A 62 7.74 -3.06 -14.01
N ASP A 63 6.64 -3.79 -14.19
CA ASP A 63 5.26 -3.38 -13.88
C ASP A 63 4.85 -3.74 -12.44
N ALA A 64 5.78 -4.33 -11.66
CA ALA A 64 5.68 -4.47 -10.22
C ALA A 64 6.62 -3.46 -9.53
N GLU A 65 6.58 -2.22 -10.00
CA GLU A 65 7.36 -1.07 -9.55
C GLU A 65 6.81 -0.42 -8.28
N GLY A 66 5.48 -0.42 -8.08
CA GLY A 66 4.85 0.27 -6.96
C GLY A 66 5.41 -0.17 -5.61
N ARG A 67 5.68 -1.47 -5.46
CA ARG A 67 6.31 -2.03 -4.25
C ARG A 67 7.78 -1.65 -4.11
N LEU A 68 8.51 -1.44 -5.22
CA LEU A 68 9.90 -0.96 -5.19
C LEU A 68 9.95 0.47 -4.66
N ALA A 69 9.06 1.35 -5.14
CA ALA A 69 8.96 2.72 -4.64
C ALA A 69 8.56 2.77 -3.16
N LEU A 70 7.66 1.89 -2.73
CA LEU A 70 7.23 1.79 -1.33
C LEU A 70 8.29 1.21 -0.40
N ALA A 71 9.15 0.30 -0.87
CA ALA A 71 10.22 -0.29 -0.07
C ALA A 71 11.08 0.78 0.61
N ASP A 72 11.48 1.81 -0.14
CA ASP A 72 12.28 2.91 0.38
C ASP A 72 11.46 3.88 1.23
N ALA A 73 10.20 4.12 0.88
CA ALA A 73 9.30 4.96 1.69
C ALA A 73 9.04 4.36 3.08
N LEU A 74 8.78 3.05 3.14
CA LEU A 74 8.61 2.29 4.38
C LEU A 74 9.91 2.24 5.18
N SER A 75 11.02 1.94 4.52
CA SER A 75 12.35 1.95 5.14
C SER A 75 12.69 3.31 5.75
N TYR A 76 12.36 4.40 5.07
CA TYR A 76 12.58 5.76 5.57
C TYR A 76 11.76 6.02 6.84
N LEU A 77 10.47 5.67 6.85
CA LEU A 77 9.62 5.81 8.03
C LEU A 77 10.16 4.99 9.20
N THR A 78 10.48 3.72 8.97
CA THR A 78 11.06 2.82 9.96
C THR A 78 12.38 3.34 10.55
N LYS A 79 13.29 3.86 9.72
CA LYS A 79 14.61 4.32 10.19
C LYS A 79 14.59 5.67 10.89
N HIS A 80 13.70 6.58 10.47
CA HIS A 80 13.79 7.99 10.88
C HIS A 80 12.65 8.46 11.77
N ARG A 81 11.60 7.65 11.96
CA ARG A 81 10.42 8.05 12.73
C ARG A 81 10.11 7.00 13.79
N LYS A 82 9.83 7.48 15.01
CA LYS A 82 9.20 6.67 16.05
C LYS A 82 7.70 6.81 15.89
N VAL A 83 7.06 5.78 15.33
CA VAL A 83 5.62 5.77 15.02
C VAL A 83 4.94 4.61 15.74
N ASP A 84 3.71 4.86 16.20
CA ASP A 84 2.88 3.82 16.82
C ASP A 84 2.25 2.91 15.76
N TYR A 85 1.98 3.46 14.58
CA TYR A 85 1.36 2.79 13.44
C TYR A 85 2.04 3.19 12.13
N ILE A 86 2.18 2.24 11.21
CA ILE A 86 2.51 2.49 9.80
C ILE A 86 1.34 1.98 8.97
N ILE A 87 0.74 2.87 8.19
CA ILE A 87 -0.32 2.52 7.24
C ILE A 87 0.15 2.95 5.86
N ASP A 88 0.40 2.01 4.97
CA ASP A 88 0.67 2.30 3.57
C ASP A 88 -0.56 2.01 2.71
N ILE A 89 -0.75 2.83 1.68
CA ILE A 89 -1.92 2.80 0.81
C ILE A 89 -1.41 2.85 -0.62
N ALA A 90 -1.82 1.89 -1.45
CA ALA A 90 -1.36 1.82 -2.82
C ALA A 90 -2.38 1.19 -3.76
N THR A 91 -2.34 1.60 -5.02
CA THR A 91 -3.05 0.96 -6.12
C THR A 91 -2.22 -0.22 -6.63
N LEU A 92 -1.90 -1.17 -5.75
CA LEU A 92 -0.71 -2.00 -5.91
C LEU A 92 -0.88 -3.18 -6.87
N THR A 93 -2.02 -3.88 -6.80
CA THR A 93 -2.14 -5.15 -7.54
C THR A 93 -3.43 -5.30 -8.33
N GLY A 94 -3.30 -5.75 -9.57
CA GLY A 94 -4.43 -6.26 -10.35
C GLY A 94 -5.07 -7.51 -9.73
N ALA A 95 -4.30 -8.28 -8.93
CA ALA A 95 -4.80 -9.45 -8.23
C ALA A 95 -5.90 -9.12 -7.21
N ALA A 96 -5.83 -7.95 -6.54
CA ALA A 96 -6.86 -7.50 -5.62
C ALA A 96 -8.17 -7.22 -6.37
N LEU A 97 -8.06 -6.62 -7.56
CA LEU A 97 -9.20 -6.36 -8.44
C LEU A 97 -9.87 -7.66 -8.90
N VAL A 98 -9.07 -8.68 -9.26
CA VAL A 98 -9.59 -9.99 -9.67
C VAL A 98 -10.32 -10.68 -8.53
N ALA A 99 -9.80 -10.60 -7.30
CA ALA A 99 -10.37 -11.26 -6.14
C ALA A 99 -11.60 -10.55 -5.55
N LEU A 100 -11.55 -9.22 -5.44
CA LEU A 100 -12.50 -8.42 -4.65
C LEU A 100 -13.29 -7.39 -5.47
N GLY A 101 -12.95 -7.20 -6.75
CA GLY A 101 -13.58 -6.21 -7.63
C GLY A 101 -13.23 -4.76 -7.26
N ASP A 102 -14.14 -3.84 -7.57
CA ASP A 102 -13.97 -2.39 -7.39
C ASP A 102 -14.63 -1.86 -6.09
N LEU A 103 -15.12 -2.75 -5.22
CA LEU A 103 -15.89 -2.37 -4.04
C LEU A 103 -15.12 -2.43 -2.72
N TYR A 104 -14.25 -3.43 -2.56
CA TYR A 104 -13.49 -3.64 -1.32
C TYR A 104 -12.04 -3.19 -1.47
N THR A 105 -11.51 -2.56 -0.44
CA THR A 105 -10.06 -2.43 -0.23
C THR A 105 -9.53 -3.74 0.36
N ALA A 106 -8.45 -4.31 -0.18
CA ALA A 106 -7.79 -5.44 0.44
C ALA A 106 -6.85 -4.93 1.54
N ALA A 107 -6.97 -5.47 2.75
CA ALA A 107 -6.09 -5.15 3.86
C ALA A 107 -5.28 -6.38 4.28
N MET A 108 -4.00 -6.17 4.57
CA MET A 108 -3.10 -7.12 5.22
C MET A 108 -2.27 -6.37 6.25
N GLY A 109 -1.84 -7.02 7.32
CA GLY A 109 -1.03 -6.35 8.34
C GLY A 109 -0.49 -7.28 9.40
N THR A 110 0.33 -6.72 10.28
CA THR A 110 0.98 -7.46 11.39
C THR A 110 0.25 -7.33 12.72
N ASP A 111 -0.69 -6.40 12.84
CA ASP A 111 -1.42 -6.12 14.08
C ASP A 111 -2.93 -6.28 13.84
N VAL A 112 -3.51 -7.32 14.44
CA VAL A 112 -4.94 -7.66 14.30
C VAL A 112 -5.84 -6.52 14.80
N GLU A 113 -5.46 -5.86 15.91
CA GLU A 113 -6.23 -4.75 16.47
C GLU A 113 -6.27 -3.55 15.53
N LEU A 114 -5.16 -3.21 14.87
CA LEU A 114 -5.10 -2.16 13.85
C LEU A 114 -6.03 -2.46 12.69
N ILE A 115 -5.99 -3.68 12.15
CA ILE A 115 -6.85 -4.09 11.03
C ILE A 115 -8.33 -4.02 11.41
N GLU A 116 -8.70 -4.51 12.60
CA GLU A 116 -10.08 -4.43 13.09
C GLU A 116 -10.57 -2.98 13.27
N LYS A 117 -9.73 -2.09 13.81
CA LYS A 117 -10.07 -0.67 13.94
C LYS A 117 -10.27 0.02 12.59
N LEU A 118 -9.46 -0.35 11.59
CA LEU A 118 -9.61 0.14 10.22
C LEU A 118 -10.91 -0.36 9.59
N LYS A 119 -11.21 -1.65 9.70
CA LYS A 119 -12.46 -2.26 9.21
C LYS A 119 -13.69 -1.59 9.82
N LYS A 120 -13.71 -1.42 11.15
CA LYS A 120 -14.80 -0.73 11.86
C LYS A 120 -14.98 0.72 11.40
N SER A 121 -13.87 1.45 11.21
CA SER A 121 -13.93 2.82 10.67
C SER A 121 -14.46 2.84 9.23
N GLY A 122 -14.10 1.83 8.44
CA GLY A 122 -14.60 1.59 7.09
C GLY A 122 -16.10 1.38 7.05
N GLU A 123 -16.63 0.53 7.94
CA GLU A 123 -18.07 0.29 8.06
C GLU A 123 -18.84 1.57 8.37
N ILE A 124 -18.34 2.38 9.32
CA ILE A 124 -18.94 3.68 9.68
C ILE A 124 -18.90 4.67 8.51
N CYS A 125 -17.81 4.68 7.73
CA CYS A 125 -17.63 5.61 6.61
C CYS A 125 -18.22 5.12 5.28
N GLY A 126 -18.78 3.90 5.25
CA GLY A 126 -19.28 3.26 4.04
C GLY A 126 -18.19 2.84 3.04
N GLU A 127 -16.95 2.67 3.48
CA GLU A 127 -15.83 2.24 2.65
C GLU A 127 -15.36 0.85 3.12
N LYS A 128 -15.68 -0.18 2.33
CA LYS A 128 -15.51 -1.58 2.76
C LYS A 128 -14.06 -2.03 2.69
N ILE A 129 -13.61 -2.72 3.73
CA ILE A 129 -12.29 -3.33 3.83
C ILE A 129 -12.46 -4.82 4.02
N TRP A 130 -11.71 -5.61 3.25
CA TRP A 130 -11.64 -7.05 3.41
C TRP A 130 -10.21 -7.46 3.77
N GLU A 131 -10.08 -8.21 4.85
CA GLU A 131 -8.77 -8.69 5.32
C GLU A 131 -8.39 -9.96 4.56
N LEU A 132 -7.21 -9.94 3.94
CA LEU A 132 -6.58 -11.09 3.31
C LEU A 132 -5.51 -11.66 4.26
N PRO A 133 -5.21 -12.97 4.18
CA PRO A 133 -4.17 -13.56 5.02
C PRO A 133 -2.78 -13.01 4.66
N LEU A 134 -1.94 -12.87 5.67
CA LEU A 134 -0.51 -12.57 5.55
C LEU A 134 0.31 -13.76 6.02
N ALA A 135 0.10 -14.91 5.37
CA ALA A 135 0.69 -16.18 5.76
C ALA A 135 2.14 -16.32 5.24
N GLU A 136 3.08 -16.70 6.10
CA GLU A 136 4.51 -16.74 5.76
C GLU A 136 4.87 -17.84 4.77
N GLU A 137 4.01 -18.83 4.60
CA GLU A 137 4.18 -19.89 3.61
C GLU A 137 4.23 -19.35 2.18
N TYR A 138 3.62 -18.19 1.91
CA TYR A 138 3.73 -17.50 0.62
C TYR A 138 5.07 -16.77 0.44
N ALA A 139 5.84 -16.52 1.52
CA ALA A 139 7.10 -15.78 1.44
C ALA A 139 8.19 -16.56 0.65
N GLU A 140 8.05 -17.88 0.53
CA GLU A 140 8.90 -18.69 -0.36
C GLU A 140 8.80 -18.25 -1.82
N GLU A 141 7.64 -17.70 -2.24
CA GLU A 141 7.44 -17.28 -3.63
C GLU A 141 8.19 -15.99 -3.99
N ILE A 142 8.60 -15.19 -3.01
CA ILE A 142 9.32 -13.92 -3.23
C ILE A 142 10.82 -14.02 -2.96
N LYS A 143 11.35 -15.23 -2.74
CA LYS A 143 12.80 -15.46 -2.62
C LYS A 143 13.49 -15.35 -3.99
N SER A 144 14.62 -14.66 -4.02
CA SER A 144 15.49 -14.60 -5.21
C SER A 144 16.65 -15.58 -5.09
N GLN A 145 17.18 -16.02 -6.24
CA GLN A 145 18.41 -16.83 -6.29
C GLN A 145 19.68 -15.98 -6.31
N VAL A 146 19.56 -14.68 -6.57
CA VAL A 146 20.69 -13.76 -6.83
C VAL A 146 20.64 -12.47 -6.01
N ALA A 147 19.53 -12.19 -5.34
CA ALA A 147 19.31 -11.08 -4.43
C ALA A 147 18.63 -11.56 -3.14
N ASP A 148 18.38 -10.67 -2.17
CA ASP A 148 17.70 -11.03 -0.92
C ASP A 148 16.23 -11.41 -1.18
N ILE A 149 15.54 -10.67 -2.05
CA ILE A 149 14.17 -10.93 -2.49
C ILE A 149 13.98 -10.60 -3.98
N GLN A 150 12.90 -11.10 -4.61
CA GLN A 150 12.47 -10.72 -5.96
C GLN A 150 11.16 -9.91 -5.89
N ASN A 151 10.95 -9.01 -6.85
CA ASN A 151 9.81 -8.08 -6.83
C ASN A 151 8.47 -8.70 -7.29
N ILE A 152 8.44 -9.98 -7.64
CA ILE A 152 7.22 -10.72 -7.97
C ILE A 152 7.19 -12.04 -7.21
N GLY A 153 5.99 -12.58 -7.01
CA GLY A 153 5.80 -13.96 -6.55
C GLY A 153 5.37 -14.88 -7.68
N GLY A 154 4.74 -16.00 -7.34
CA GLY A 154 4.12 -16.88 -8.31
C GLY A 154 2.91 -16.25 -9.03
N PRO A 155 2.26 -16.98 -9.94
CA PRO A 155 1.10 -16.48 -10.69
C PRO A 155 -0.16 -16.32 -9.83
N TYR A 156 -0.17 -16.84 -8.61
CA TYR A 156 -1.28 -16.77 -7.66
C TYR A 156 -0.93 -15.88 -6.47
N ALA A 157 -1.93 -15.58 -5.64
CA ALA A 157 -1.74 -14.82 -4.41
C ALA A 157 -1.01 -13.46 -4.59
N GLY A 158 -1.09 -12.83 -5.78
CA GLY A 158 -0.30 -11.65 -6.12
C GLY A 158 -0.44 -10.47 -5.15
N THR A 159 -1.62 -10.27 -4.56
CA THR A 159 -1.87 -9.28 -3.51
C THR A 159 -1.13 -9.61 -2.21
N ILE A 160 -1.18 -10.88 -1.79
CA ILE A 160 -0.50 -11.36 -0.58
C ILE A 160 1.02 -11.28 -0.78
N ASN A 161 1.52 -11.72 -1.94
CA ASN A 161 2.94 -11.61 -2.31
C ASN A 161 3.42 -10.14 -2.33
N GLY A 162 2.57 -9.22 -2.78
CA GLY A 162 2.84 -7.78 -2.70
C GLY A 162 2.97 -7.28 -1.26
N ALA A 163 2.03 -7.67 -0.38
CA ALA A 163 2.09 -7.30 1.02
C ALA A 163 3.30 -7.92 1.74
N LEU A 164 3.60 -9.20 1.52
CA LEU A 164 4.79 -9.85 2.09
C LEU A 164 6.07 -9.15 1.65
N PHE A 165 6.18 -8.79 0.36
CA PHE A 165 7.30 -7.97 -0.12
C PHE A 165 7.44 -6.66 0.67
N LEU A 166 6.34 -5.92 0.89
CA LEU A 166 6.37 -4.66 1.64
C LEU A 166 6.77 -4.87 3.11
N LYS A 167 6.33 -5.97 3.73
CA LYS A 167 6.66 -6.33 5.12
C LYS A 167 8.16 -6.38 5.38
N HIS A 168 8.98 -6.80 4.40
CA HIS A 168 10.45 -6.82 4.52
C HIS A 168 11.08 -5.44 4.78
N PHE A 169 10.35 -4.36 4.50
CA PHE A 169 10.84 -2.99 4.63
C PHE A 169 10.26 -2.25 5.83
N VAL A 170 9.56 -2.97 6.70
CA VAL A 170 8.93 -2.45 7.92
C VAL A 170 9.60 -3.07 9.14
N ASP A 171 9.84 -2.26 10.18
CA ASP A 171 10.32 -2.77 11.47
C ASP A 171 9.32 -3.77 12.05
N GLU A 172 9.78 -4.95 12.47
CA GLU A 172 8.95 -5.99 13.07
C GLU A 172 8.17 -5.52 14.32
N LYS A 173 8.66 -4.47 15.00
CA LYS A 173 7.99 -3.87 16.17
C LYS A 173 6.90 -2.87 15.81
N ALA A 174 6.85 -2.42 14.56
CA ALA A 174 5.83 -1.47 14.12
C ALA A 174 4.50 -2.18 13.86
N LYS A 175 3.41 -1.59 14.36
CA LYS A 175 2.06 -2.03 13.98
C LYS A 175 1.79 -1.56 12.55
N TRP A 176 1.73 -2.50 11.62
CA TRP A 176 1.67 -2.18 10.20
C TRP A 176 0.41 -2.71 9.52
N ALA A 177 -0.15 -1.90 8.64
CA ALA A 177 -1.23 -2.28 7.74
C ALA A 177 -0.97 -1.76 6.33
N HIS A 178 -1.10 -2.66 5.35
CA HIS A 178 -1.13 -2.36 3.94
C HIS A 178 -2.58 -2.33 3.45
N LEU A 179 -2.95 -1.26 2.74
CA LEU A 179 -4.24 -1.11 2.09
C LEU A 179 -4.05 -1.09 0.56
N ASP A 180 -4.34 -2.21 -0.09
CA ASP A 180 -4.41 -2.28 -1.55
C ASP A 180 -5.77 -1.77 -2.03
N ILE A 181 -5.76 -0.55 -2.58
CA ILE A 181 -6.93 0.18 -3.05
C ILE A 181 -7.07 0.14 -4.58
N ALA A 182 -6.35 -0.73 -5.29
CA ALA A 182 -6.34 -0.77 -6.75
C ALA A 182 -7.76 -0.80 -7.36
N GLY A 183 -8.67 -1.56 -6.75
CA GLY A 183 -10.08 -1.59 -7.16
C GLY A 183 -10.86 -0.32 -6.88
N PRO A 184 -11.06 0.04 -5.61
CA PRO A 184 -11.97 1.13 -5.28
C PRO A 184 -11.41 2.54 -5.56
N SER A 185 -10.15 2.68 -6.00
CA SER A 185 -9.54 3.99 -6.29
C SER A 185 -10.16 4.71 -7.50
N TRP A 186 -10.78 3.97 -8.43
CA TRP A 186 -11.36 4.54 -9.65
C TRP A 186 -12.79 4.04 -9.91
N ALA A 187 -13.77 4.95 -9.91
CA ALA A 187 -15.16 4.64 -10.16
C ALA A 187 -15.52 4.79 -11.65
N ASN A 188 -16.05 3.71 -12.24
CA ASN A 188 -16.54 3.70 -13.63
C ASN A 188 -17.90 4.40 -13.81
N LYS A 189 -18.64 4.58 -12.72
CA LYS A 189 -19.92 5.28 -12.62
C LYS A 189 -19.93 6.17 -11.37
N PRO A 190 -20.78 7.22 -11.31
CA PRO A 190 -20.92 8.00 -10.09
C PRO A 190 -21.29 7.11 -8.89
N LEU A 191 -20.65 7.38 -7.76
CA LEU A 191 -20.99 6.83 -6.45
C LEU A 191 -21.82 7.86 -5.67
N ALA A 192 -22.43 7.44 -4.56
CA ALA A 192 -23.20 8.36 -3.70
C ALA A 192 -22.35 9.52 -3.15
N TYR A 193 -21.03 9.33 -3.04
CA TYR A 193 -20.09 10.28 -2.42
C TYR A 193 -18.97 10.75 -3.35
N ALA A 194 -18.95 10.30 -4.63
CA ALA A 194 -17.89 10.64 -5.57
C ALA A 194 -18.39 10.64 -7.03
N PRO A 195 -17.88 11.52 -7.90
CA PRO A 195 -18.17 11.45 -9.33
C PRO A 195 -17.50 10.23 -9.98
N LYS A 196 -17.80 10.00 -11.27
CA LYS A 196 -17.01 9.09 -12.09
C LYS A 196 -15.56 9.56 -12.14
N GLY A 197 -14.59 8.66 -11.91
CA GLY A 197 -13.17 8.98 -11.83
C GLY A 197 -12.56 8.63 -10.48
N GLY A 198 -11.55 9.38 -10.04
CA GLY A 198 -10.87 9.17 -8.76
C GLY A 198 -11.84 9.32 -7.58
N THR A 199 -11.87 8.33 -6.70
CA THR A 199 -12.87 8.23 -5.61
C THR A 199 -12.43 8.88 -4.32
N GLY A 200 -11.11 8.96 -4.08
CA GLY A 200 -10.56 9.35 -2.78
C GLY A 200 -10.85 8.34 -1.67
N ILE A 201 -11.06 7.06 -2.03
CA ILE A 201 -11.33 5.98 -1.09
C ILE A 201 -10.31 5.96 0.07
N MET A 202 -10.73 5.61 1.27
CA MET A 202 -9.93 5.55 2.50
C MET A 202 -9.61 6.90 3.15
N VAL A 203 -9.79 8.04 2.47
CA VAL A 203 -9.60 9.35 3.13
C VAL A 203 -10.57 9.51 4.30
N ARG A 204 -11.84 9.15 4.12
CA ARG A 204 -12.85 9.26 5.20
C ARG A 204 -12.61 8.23 6.28
N THR A 205 -12.36 6.97 5.91
CA THR A 205 -12.05 5.91 6.86
C THR A 205 -10.86 6.25 7.75
N LEU A 206 -9.75 6.70 7.17
CA LEU A 206 -8.56 7.04 7.94
C LEU A 206 -8.79 8.28 8.80
N LEU A 207 -9.51 9.29 8.30
CA LEU A 207 -9.87 10.46 9.10
C LEU A 207 -10.71 10.09 10.33
N HIS A 208 -11.66 9.16 10.18
CA HIS A 208 -12.45 8.63 11.28
C HIS A 208 -11.59 7.79 12.24
N PHE A 209 -10.74 6.90 11.71
CA PHE A 209 -9.83 6.10 12.51
C PHE A 209 -8.97 6.98 13.44
N PHE A 210 -8.38 8.06 12.92
CA PHE A 210 -7.58 8.99 13.73
C PHE A 210 -8.39 9.86 14.70
N SER A 211 -9.71 9.97 14.57
CA SER A 211 -10.53 10.65 15.58
C SER A 211 -10.92 9.77 16.77
N GLU A 212 -10.76 8.45 16.63
CA GLU A 212 -11.05 7.45 17.67
C GLU A 212 -9.79 6.99 18.43
N LEU A 213 -8.60 7.49 18.06
CA LEU A 213 -7.35 7.31 18.81
C LEU A 213 -7.24 8.31 19.96
#